data_AF-A0A5C5Q0G9-F1
#
_entry.id   AF-A0A5C5Q0G9-F1
#
_cell.length_a   1.000
_cell.length_b   1.000
_cell.length_c   1.000
_cell.angle_alpha   90.00
_cell.angle_beta   90.00
_cell.angle_gamma   90.00
#
_symmetry.space_group_name_H-M   'P 1'
#
loop_
_entity.id
_entity.type
_entity.pdbx_description
1 polymer ?
#
loop_
_entity_poly.entity_id
_entity_poly.type
_entity_poly.pdbx_seq_one_letter_code
_entity_poly.pdbx_strand_id
1 'polypeptide(L)'
;MRESIRVGVLLAVLPLSALAIEPGPASQYQQETENWLQLQVSGKVKSPVPQAATAAERERSLQRWLDSYTHPIPEYYKQKEGGSAKQD
;
A
#
# COMPACT_ATOMS: atom_id res chain seq x y z
N MET A 1 -21.07 -46.38 -29.32
CA MET A 1 -21.71 -45.10 -29.71
C MET A 1 -22.47 -44.46 -28.55
N ARG A 2 -23.45 -45.14 -27.94
CA ARG A 2 -24.24 -44.58 -26.81
C ARG A 2 -23.42 -44.20 -25.57
N GLU A 3 -22.43 -45.01 -25.19
CA GLU A 3 -21.58 -44.72 -24.03
C GLU A 3 -20.59 -43.58 -24.29
N SER A 4 -20.12 -43.43 -25.53
CA SER A 4 -19.26 -42.33 -25.96
C SER A 4 -20.00 -40.98 -25.90
N ILE A 5 -21.30 -40.97 -26.20
CA ILE A 5 -22.15 -39.78 -26.10
C ILE A 5 -22.32 -39.36 -24.64
N ARG A 6 -22.52 -40.32 -23.73
CA ARG A 6 -22.65 -40.04 -22.29
C ARG A 6 -21.37 -39.45 -21.71
N VAL A 7 -20.22 -40.03 -22.06
CA VAL A 7 -18.90 -39.50 -21.64
C VAL A 7 -18.66 -38.10 -22.23
N GLY A 8 -19.02 -37.87 -23.49
CA GLY A 8 -18.89 -36.56 -24.13
C GLY A 8 -19.75 -35.48 -23.48
N VAL A 9 -21.00 -35.80 -23.12
CA VAL A 9 -21.88 -34.88 -22.39
C VAL A 9 -21.32 -34.59 -21.00
N LEU A 10 -20.81 -35.59 -20.29
CA LEU A 10 -20.24 -35.42 -18.95
C LEU A 10 -18.97 -34.55 -18.98
N LEU A 11 -18.13 -34.70 -20.01
CA LEU A 11 -16.96 -33.86 -20.24
C LEU A 11 -17.32 -32.42 -20.63
N ALA A 12 -18.40 -32.22 -21.37
CA ALA A 12 -18.87 -30.89 -21.75
C ALA A 12 -19.48 -30.10 -20.58
N VAL A 13 -19.98 -30.77 -19.54
CA VAL A 13 -20.59 -30.12 -18.38
C VAL A 13 -19.58 -29.84 -17.25
N LEU A 14 -18.43 -30.52 -17.23
CA LEU A 14 -17.34 -30.29 -16.26
C LEU A 14 -16.92 -28.80 -16.09
N PRO A 15 -16.78 -27.96 -17.13
CA PRO A 15 -16.34 -26.58 -16.93
C PRO A 15 -17.41 -25.67 -16.31
N LEU A 16 -18.67 -26.09 -16.19
CA LEU A 16 -19.74 -25.26 -15.62
C LEU A 16 -19.63 -25.11 -14.08
N SER A 17 -18.82 -25.92 -13.40
CA SER A 17 -18.56 -25.75 -11.96
C SER A 17 -17.51 -24.67 -11.65
N ALA A 18 -16.85 -24.11 -12.67
CA ALA A 18 -15.98 -22.94 -12.52
C ALA A 18 -16.79 -21.64 -12.57
N LEU A 19 -17.81 -21.55 -11.70
CA LEU A 19 -18.46 -20.27 -11.44
C LEU A 19 -17.48 -19.41 -10.63
N ALA A 20 -17.29 -18.16 -11.04
CA ALA A 20 -16.44 -17.21 -10.35
C ALA A 20 -16.80 -17.17 -8.85
N ILE A 21 -15.79 -17.07 -7.98
CA ILE A 21 -15.98 -16.74 -6.57
C ILE A 21 -16.97 -15.57 -6.48
N GLU A 22 -17.97 -15.70 -5.61
CA GLU A 22 -18.97 -14.65 -5.39
C GLU A 22 -18.24 -13.32 -5.20
N PRO A 23 -18.65 -12.25 -5.90
CA PRO A 23 -18.02 -10.95 -5.74
C PRO A 23 -18.26 -10.50 -4.30
N GLY A 24 -17.24 -10.70 -3.48
CA GLY A 24 -17.35 -10.55 -2.05
C GLY A 24 -16.00 -10.73 -1.39
N PRO A 25 -15.77 -10.04 -0.28
CA PRO A 25 -14.56 -10.17 0.50
C PRO A 25 -14.47 -11.60 1.05
N ALA A 26 -13.38 -12.32 0.76
CA ALA A 26 -13.18 -13.69 1.24
C ALA A 26 -13.02 -13.77 2.77
N SER A 27 -12.82 -12.62 3.44
CA SER A 27 -12.74 -12.50 4.90
C SER A 27 -13.00 -11.06 5.37
N GLN A 28 -13.23 -10.88 6.67
CA GLN A 28 -13.33 -9.55 7.30
C GLN A 28 -12.07 -8.69 7.08
N TYR A 29 -10.87 -9.30 7.12
CA TYR A 29 -9.61 -8.59 6.85
C TYR A 29 -9.50 -8.09 5.40
N GLN A 30 -10.06 -8.84 4.44
CA GLN A 30 -10.11 -8.39 3.05
C GLN A 30 -11.06 -7.18 2.90
N GLN A 31 -12.17 -7.12 3.64
CA GLN A 31 -13.08 -5.96 3.63
C GLN A 31 -12.37 -4.69 4.05
N GLU A 32 -11.64 -4.74 5.17
CA GLU A 32 -10.90 -3.59 5.66
C GLU A 32 -9.85 -3.15 4.65
N THR A 33 -9.14 -4.10 4.06
CA THR A 33 -8.13 -3.83 3.03
C THR A 33 -8.75 -3.15 1.80
N GLU A 34 -9.86 -3.69 1.28
CA GLU A 34 -10.58 -3.11 0.15
C GLU A 34 -11.11 -1.70 0.47
N ASN A 35 -11.61 -1.48 1.68
CA ASN A 35 -12.05 -0.16 2.13
C ASN A 35 -10.87 0.84 2.14
N TRP A 36 -9.71 0.44 2.67
CA TRP A 36 -8.51 1.29 2.65
C TRP A 36 -8.06 1.61 1.23
N LEU A 37 -8.06 0.63 0.32
CA LEU A 37 -7.73 0.84 -1.09
C LEU A 37 -8.72 1.80 -1.77
N GLN A 38 -10.02 1.62 -1.53
CA GLN A 38 -11.04 2.51 -2.05
C GLN A 38 -10.90 3.94 -1.50
N LEU A 39 -10.60 4.09 -0.20
CA LEU A 39 -10.35 5.40 0.41
C LEU A 39 -9.16 6.12 -0.24
N GLN A 40 -8.04 5.42 -0.46
CA GLN A 40 -6.85 5.99 -1.11
C GLN A 40 -7.14 6.45 -2.54
N VAL A 41 -7.81 5.62 -3.35
CA VAL A 41 -8.13 5.94 -4.74
C VAL A 41 -9.18 7.05 -4.84
N SER A 42 -10.18 7.04 -3.95
CA SER A 42 -11.28 8.02 -3.99
C SER A 42 -10.85 9.45 -3.72
N GLY A 43 -9.72 9.65 -3.03
CA GLY A 43 -9.25 10.98 -2.62
C GLY A 43 -10.19 11.71 -1.65
N LYS A 44 -11.23 11.06 -1.11
CA LYS A 44 -12.22 11.67 -0.21
C LYS A 44 -11.60 12.26 1.06
N VAL A 45 -10.50 11.66 1.53
CA VAL A 45 -9.76 12.07 2.72
C VAL A 45 -8.48 12.86 2.39
N LYS A 46 -8.38 13.40 1.16
CA LYS A 46 -7.25 14.24 0.77
C LYS A 46 -7.21 15.51 1.61
N SER A 47 -6.01 15.90 2.07
CA SER A 47 -5.81 17.16 2.79
C SER A 47 -6.33 18.35 1.98
N PRO A 48 -7.08 19.29 2.60
CA PRO A 48 -7.53 20.50 1.93
C PRO A 48 -6.40 21.50 1.66
N VAL A 49 -5.25 21.35 2.33
CA VAL A 49 -4.07 22.22 2.16
C VAL A 49 -3.11 21.57 1.17
N PRO A 50 -2.96 22.09 -0.06
CA PRO A 50 -2.02 21.55 -1.03
C PRO A 50 -0.58 21.83 -0.58
N GLN A 51 0.20 20.78 -0.35
CA GLN A 51 1.63 20.89 -0.08
C GLN A 51 2.39 20.93 -1.41
N ALA A 52 2.31 22.07 -2.10
CA ALA A 52 3.03 22.28 -3.35
C ALA A 52 4.41 22.87 -3.08
N ALA A 53 5.46 22.17 -3.47
CA ALA A 53 6.80 22.74 -3.58
C ALA A 53 6.99 23.35 -4.97
N THR A 54 7.65 24.48 -5.06
CA THR A 54 8.19 25.01 -6.32
C THR A 54 9.30 24.10 -6.84
N ALA A 55 9.66 24.21 -8.12
CA ALA A 55 10.78 23.43 -8.68
C ALA A 55 12.10 23.70 -7.92
N ALA A 56 12.37 24.95 -7.56
CA ALA A 56 13.55 25.34 -6.80
C ALA A 56 13.58 24.75 -5.37
N GLU A 57 12.43 24.71 -4.68
CA GLU A 57 12.33 24.08 -3.36
C GLU A 57 12.52 22.56 -3.42
N ARG A 58 11.98 21.91 -4.46
CA ARG A 58 12.24 20.48 -4.70
C ARG A 58 13.73 20.22 -4.87
N GLU A 59 14.40 20.98 -5.73
CA GLU A 59 15.84 20.84 -5.95
C GLU A 59 16.65 21.05 -4.67
N ARG A 60 16.33 22.08 -3.88
CA ARG A 60 16.98 22.30 -2.58
C ARG A 60 16.75 21.17 -1.59
N SER A 61 15.54 20.59 -1.58
CA SER A 61 15.24 19.44 -0.71
C SER A 61 16.02 18.20 -1.14
N LEU A 62 16.18 17.98 -2.45
CA LEU A 62 16.99 16.91 -3.01
C LEU A 62 18.47 17.11 -2.66
N GLN A 63 18.99 18.32 -2.83
CA GLN A 63 20.37 18.65 -2.44
C GLN A 63 20.60 18.36 -0.96
N ARG A 64 19.71 18.80 -0.06
CA ARG A 64 19.82 18.50 1.38
C ARG A 64 19.83 16.99 1.65
N TRP A 65 19.02 16.22 0.94
CA TRP A 65 19.00 14.77 1.08
C TRP A 65 20.33 14.15 0.63
N LEU A 66 20.89 14.60 -0.50
CA LEU A 66 22.22 14.18 -0.95
C LEU A 66 23.31 14.55 0.05
N ASP A 67 23.27 15.78 0.59
CA ASP A 67 24.24 16.27 1.58
C ASP A 67 24.20 15.44 2.87
N SER A 68 23.04 14.88 3.22
CA SER A 68 22.87 14.06 4.43
C SER A 68 23.76 12.81 4.43
N TYR A 69 24.08 12.25 3.26
CA TYR A 69 24.99 11.11 3.13
C TYR A 69 26.45 11.48 3.35
N THR A 70 26.79 12.77 3.28
CA THR A 70 28.16 13.25 3.48
C THR A 70 28.47 13.45 4.97
N HIS A 71 27.44 13.50 5.82
CA HIS A 71 27.65 13.72 7.25
C HIS A 71 28.10 12.43 7.93
N PRO A 72 29.31 12.39 8.54
CA PRO A 72 29.76 11.20 9.25
C PRO A 72 28.87 10.96 10.46
N ILE A 73 28.55 9.69 10.73
CA ILE A 73 27.89 9.29 11.97
C ILE A 73 28.92 9.44 13.10
N PRO A 74 28.65 10.24 14.15
CA PRO A 74 29.56 10.34 15.27
C PRO A 74 29.69 9.00 15.99
N GLU A 75 30.91 8.59 16.33
CA GLU A 75 31.18 7.39 17.15
C GLU A 75 30.52 7.48 18.54
N TYR A 76 30.39 8.70 19.06
CA TYR A 76 29.77 8.97 20.36
C TYR A 76 28.84 10.17 20.28
N TYR A 77 27.60 10.00 20.74
CA TYR A 77 26.68 11.10 20.98
C TYR A 77 26.97 11.71 22.35
N LYS A 78 27.08 13.04 22.44
CA LYS A 78 27.26 13.72 23.73
C LYS A 78 25.98 13.54 24.56
N GLN A 79 26.11 12.95 25.74
CA GLN A 79 25.00 12.72 26.69
C GLN A 79 24.28 14.01 27.13
N LYS A 80 24.88 15.18 26.91
CA LYS A 80 24.33 16.49 27.26
C LYS A 80 23.46 17.14 26.17
N GLU A 81 23.38 16.53 24.98
CA GLU A 81 22.61 17.06 23.84
C GLU A 81 21.22 16.41 23.71
N GLY A 82 20.81 15.58 24.69
CA GLY A 82 19.42 15.18 24.87
C GLY A 82 18.63 16.30 25.54
N GLY A 83 17.44 16.62 25.02
CA GLY A 83 16.57 17.64 25.57
C GLY A 83 16.31 17.43 27.07
N SER A 84 16.34 18.51 27.85
CA SER A 84 16.02 18.48 29.27
C SER A 84 14.57 18.04 29.44
N ALA A 85 14.34 16.80 29.89
CA ALA A 85 13.03 16.40 30.36
C ALA A 85 12.70 17.26 31.59
N LYS A 86 11.63 18.06 31.50
CA LYS A 86 11.12 18.81 32.63
C LYS A 86 10.61 17.79 33.66
N GLN A 87 11.26 17.70 34.80
CA GLN A 87 10.74 16.98 35.97
C GLN A 87 9.72 17.91 36.62
N ASP A 88 8.43 17.62 36.37
CA ASP A 88 7.33 18.13 37.19
C ASP A 88 7.09 17.17 38.36
#